data_AF-A0A965RIY9-F1
#
_entry.id   AF-A0A965RIY9-F1
#
_cell.length_a   1.000
_cell.length_b   1.000
_cell.length_c   1.000
_cell.angle_alpha   90.00
_cell.angle_beta   90.00
_cell.angle_gamma   90.00
#
_symmetry.space_group_name_H-M   'P 1'
#
loop_
_entity.id
_entity.type
_entity.pdbx_description
1 polymer ?
#
loop_
_entity_poly.entity_id
_entity_poly.type
_entity_poly.pdbx_seq_one_letter_code
_entity_poly.pdbx_strand_id
1 'polypeptide(L)'
;MQAACWRSLTTILLLLGAKGLHAQTTGDPIALARSACSAAANQYAQQAERYSDALKLLYYQTRDNPSEQAQRLEAMLPVHESFKTQALRNLQTLTGQTPADELSPQVHMWVIDHLFVFAQEKYGQDKLFFKFYINNRCKQQFAVP
;
A
#
# COMPACT_ATOMS: atom_id res chain seq x y z
N MET A 1 9.42 73.70 -21.44
CA MET A 1 10.35 73.17 -22.44
C MET A 1 9.82 71.85 -22.95
N GLN A 2 9.54 71.82 -24.26
CA GLN A 2 9.59 70.71 -25.22
C GLN A 2 8.81 69.40 -24.97
N ALA A 3 8.05 69.08 -26.00
CA ALA A 3 7.30 67.85 -26.25
C ALA A 3 8.22 66.66 -26.54
N ALA A 4 7.73 65.45 -26.26
CA ALA A 4 8.07 64.26 -27.03
C ALA A 4 6.88 63.29 -27.05
N CYS A 5 6.29 63.21 -28.24
CA CYS A 5 5.31 62.23 -28.68
C CYS A 5 6.07 60.96 -29.10
N TRP A 6 5.62 59.77 -28.65
CA TRP A 6 5.77 58.56 -29.47
C TRP A 6 4.64 57.56 -29.25
N ARG A 7 4.05 57.15 -30.38
CA ARG A 7 3.06 56.08 -30.54
C ARG A 7 3.81 54.79 -30.91
N SER A 8 3.31 53.63 -30.43
CA SER A 8 3.21 52.31 -31.11
C SER A 8 3.14 51.21 -30.05
N LEU A 9 2.01 50.51 -29.86
CA LEU A 9 1.41 49.39 -30.62
C LEU A 9 1.74 48.03 -29.96
N THR A 10 0.69 47.24 -29.69
CA THR A 10 0.68 45.77 -29.46
C THR A 10 1.31 45.30 -28.13
N THR A 11 0.69 44.50 -27.26
CA THR A 11 -0.10 43.28 -27.48
C THR A 11 -0.91 42.96 -26.22
N ILE A 12 -2.16 42.52 -26.42
CA ILE A 12 -3.01 41.90 -25.39
C ILE A 12 -2.36 40.56 -25.00
N LEU A 13 -1.85 40.44 -23.78
CA LEU A 13 -1.46 39.14 -23.22
C LEU A 13 -2.62 38.62 -22.36
N LEU A 14 -3.46 37.80 -23.00
CA LEU A 14 -4.36 36.86 -22.34
C LEU A 14 -3.51 35.87 -21.54
N LEU A 15 -3.28 36.15 -20.25
CA LEU A 15 -2.85 35.13 -19.31
C LEU A 15 -4.06 34.28 -18.95
N LEU A 16 -4.30 33.25 -19.77
CA LEU A 16 -4.95 32.02 -19.32
C LEU A 16 -4.06 31.40 -18.22
N GLY A 17 -4.21 31.90 -17.00
CA GLY A 17 -3.79 31.21 -15.78
C GLY A 17 -4.81 30.11 -15.50
N ALA A 18 -4.52 28.92 -16.03
CA ALA A 18 -5.30 27.72 -15.86
C ALA A 18 -5.71 27.49 -14.39
N LYS A 19 -7.02 27.33 -14.21
CA LYS A 19 -7.72 26.58 -13.17
C LYS A 19 -6.78 25.82 -12.21
N GLY A 20 -6.33 26.49 -11.15
CA GLY A 20 -6.09 25.82 -9.88
C GLY A 20 -7.43 25.58 -9.23
N LEU A 21 -8.23 24.66 -9.78
CA LEU A 21 -9.38 24.10 -9.08
C LEU A 21 -8.82 23.47 -7.80
N HIS A 22 -8.93 24.15 -6.67
CA HIS A 22 -9.04 23.44 -5.41
C HIS A 22 -10.42 22.77 -5.43
N ALA A 23 -10.50 21.67 -6.18
CA ALA A 23 -11.47 20.65 -5.90
C ALA A 23 -11.17 20.21 -4.46
N GLN A 24 -12.01 20.67 -3.54
CA GLN A 24 -12.23 19.95 -2.29
C GLN A 24 -12.76 18.58 -2.71
N THR A 25 -11.85 17.66 -2.96
CA THR A 25 -12.17 16.27 -3.26
C THR A 25 -12.75 15.72 -1.97
N THR A 26 -14.07 15.69 -1.86
CA THR A 26 -14.73 14.51 -1.29
C THR A 26 -14.18 13.34 -2.10
N GLY A 27 -13.14 12.69 -1.55
CA GLY A 27 -12.29 11.78 -2.28
C GLY A 27 -13.13 10.66 -2.89
N ASP A 28 -12.99 10.46 -4.20
CA ASP A 28 -13.53 9.28 -4.88
C ASP A 28 -13.20 8.04 -4.01
N PRO A 29 -14.21 7.28 -3.54
CA PRO A 29 -13.99 6.14 -2.65
C PRO A 29 -13.05 5.10 -3.27
N ILE A 30 -13.05 4.98 -4.60
CA ILE A 30 -12.13 4.12 -5.35
C ILE A 30 -10.69 4.66 -5.24
N ALA A 31 -10.49 5.97 -5.36
CA ALA A 31 -9.18 6.60 -5.22
C ALA A 31 -8.65 6.49 -3.78
N LEU A 32 -9.52 6.67 -2.78
CA LEU A 32 -9.18 6.49 -1.36
C LEU A 32 -8.76 5.04 -1.06
N ALA A 33 -9.55 4.05 -1.51
CA ALA A 33 -9.22 2.64 -1.37
C ALA A 33 -7.87 2.30 -2.01
N ARG A 34 -7.63 2.75 -3.25
CA ARG A 34 -6.34 2.52 -3.94
C ARG A 34 -5.16 3.11 -3.17
N SER A 35 -5.31 4.32 -2.63
CA SER A 35 -4.27 4.98 -1.83
C SER A 35 -3.96 4.18 -0.56
N ALA A 36 -5.00 3.82 0.21
CA ALA A 36 -4.85 3.02 1.44
C ALA A 36 -4.21 1.64 1.15
N CYS A 37 -4.66 0.95 0.10
CA CYS A 37 -4.10 -0.32 -0.34
C CYS A 37 -2.60 -0.21 -0.66
N SER A 38 -2.22 0.82 -1.41
CA SER A 38 -0.82 1.06 -1.77
C SER A 38 0.03 1.41 -0.55
N ALA A 39 -0.50 2.22 0.38
CA ALA A 39 0.19 2.56 1.62
C ALA A 39 0.44 1.31 2.48
N ALA A 40 -0.59 0.49 2.72
CA ALA A 40 -0.45 -0.76 3.45
C ALA A 40 0.50 -1.75 2.75
N ALA A 41 0.39 -1.89 1.43
CA ALA A 41 1.31 -2.72 0.64
C ALA A 41 2.77 -2.30 0.83
N ASN A 42 3.05 -0.99 0.80
CA ASN A 42 4.39 -0.45 1.06
C ASN A 42 4.86 -0.78 2.47
N GLN A 43 4.00 -0.55 3.48
CA GLN A 43 4.35 -0.71 4.88
C GLN A 43 4.75 -2.15 5.22
N TYR A 44 4.06 -3.15 4.67
CA TYR A 44 4.29 -4.55 5.01
C TYR A 44 5.17 -5.32 4.01
N ALA A 45 5.63 -4.68 2.93
CA ALA A 45 6.40 -5.34 1.88
C ALA A 45 7.67 -6.03 2.40
N GLN A 46 8.38 -5.39 3.33
CA GLN A 46 9.58 -5.98 3.91
C GLN A 46 9.26 -7.22 4.77
N GLN A 47 8.14 -7.21 5.50
CA GLN A 47 7.73 -8.36 6.29
C GLN A 47 7.34 -9.54 5.38
N ALA A 48 6.66 -9.26 4.27
CA ALA A 48 6.31 -10.27 3.27
C ALA A 48 7.56 -10.94 2.68
N GLU A 49 8.58 -10.16 2.32
CA GLU A 49 9.87 -10.66 1.83
C GLU A 49 10.57 -11.56 2.86
N ARG A 50 10.61 -11.15 4.14
CA ARG A 50 11.17 -12.00 5.21
C ARG A 50 10.46 -13.34 5.35
N TYR A 51 9.13 -13.36 5.29
CA TYR A 51 8.38 -14.62 5.32
C TYR A 51 8.63 -15.47 4.07
N SER A 52 8.65 -14.84 2.90
CA SER A 52 8.92 -15.50 1.61
C SER A 52 10.29 -16.18 1.60
N ASP A 53 11.33 -15.49 2.10
CA ASP A 53 12.68 -16.03 2.22
C ASP A 53 12.78 -17.15 3.26
N ALA A 54 12.13 -16.97 4.42
CA ALA A 54 12.08 -17.99 5.46
C ALA A 54 11.41 -19.28 4.97
N LEU A 55 10.30 -19.17 4.24
CA LEU A 55 9.59 -20.31 3.66
C LEU A 55 10.38 -20.96 2.53
N LYS A 56 11.04 -20.17 1.67
CA LYS A 56 11.94 -20.70 0.64
C LYS A 56 13.06 -21.54 1.28
N LEU A 57 13.68 -21.04 2.35
CA LEU A 57 14.73 -21.77 3.06
C LEU A 57 14.17 -23.02 3.75
N LEU A 58 13.00 -22.92 4.40
CA LEU A 58 12.33 -24.05 5.04
C LEU A 58 12.07 -25.16 4.03
N TYR A 59 11.46 -24.84 2.89
CA TYR A 59 11.17 -25.83 1.84
C TYR A 59 12.44 -26.41 1.23
N TYR A 60 13.51 -25.63 1.10
CA TYR A 60 14.79 -26.17 0.67
C TYR A 60 15.38 -27.17 1.68
N GLN A 61 15.36 -26.83 2.98
CA GLN A 61 15.94 -27.65 4.05
C GLN A 61 15.14 -28.93 4.33
N THR A 62 13.82 -28.89 4.14
CA THR A 62 12.91 -29.99 4.49
C THR A 62 12.33 -30.70 3.27
N ARG A 63 12.88 -30.46 2.07
CA ARG A 63 12.40 -30.99 0.80
C ARG A 63 12.13 -32.49 0.82
N ASP A 64 12.99 -33.24 1.52
CA ASP A 64 12.96 -34.70 1.56
C ASP A 64 12.26 -35.22 2.85
N ASN A 65 11.68 -34.33 3.67
CA ASN A 65 10.97 -34.63 4.92
C ASN A 65 9.65 -33.83 5.06
N PRO A 66 8.56 -34.27 4.41
CA PRO A 66 7.26 -33.57 4.46
C PRO A 66 6.66 -33.41 5.85
N SER A 67 6.91 -34.36 6.77
CA SER A 67 6.45 -34.25 8.16
C SER A 67 7.14 -33.12 8.91
N GLU A 68 8.46 -32.99 8.77
CA GLU A 68 9.21 -31.88 9.37
C GLU A 68 8.84 -30.54 8.71
N GLN A 69 8.64 -30.53 7.39
CA GLN A 69 8.15 -29.37 6.67
C GLN A 69 6.83 -28.85 7.27
N ALA A 70 5.86 -29.73 7.48
CA ALA A 70 4.56 -29.37 8.05
C ALA A 70 4.70 -28.83 9.48
N GLN A 71 5.48 -29.49 10.34
CA GLN A 71 5.72 -29.05 11.72
C GLN A 71 6.38 -27.67 11.78
N ARG A 72 7.40 -27.43 10.93
CA ARG A 72 8.10 -26.14 10.89
C ARG A 72 7.22 -25.04 10.31
N LEU A 73 6.36 -25.36 9.35
CA LEU A 73 5.38 -24.40 8.80
C LEU A 73 4.35 -24.01 9.87
N GLU A 74 3.83 -24.99 10.62
CA GLU A 74 2.91 -24.77 11.73
C GLU A 74 3.55 -23.89 12.83
N ALA A 75 4.83 -24.11 13.13
CA ALA A 75 5.57 -23.30 14.09
C ALA A 75 5.74 -21.83 13.68
N MET A 76 5.54 -21.48 12.40
CA MET A 76 5.57 -20.08 11.94
C MET A 76 4.26 -19.33 12.21
N LEU A 77 3.13 -20.03 12.38
CA LEU A 77 1.83 -19.42 12.68
C LEU A 77 1.84 -18.54 13.94
N PRO A 78 2.33 -18.98 15.12
CA PRO A 78 2.38 -18.12 16.30
C PRO A 78 3.27 -16.88 16.12
N VAL A 79 4.31 -16.97 15.28
CA VAL A 79 5.16 -15.81 14.93
C VAL A 79 4.36 -14.81 14.09
N HIS A 80 3.56 -15.30 13.14
CA HIS A 80 2.65 -14.46 12.36
C HIS A 80 1.58 -13.78 13.23
N GLU A 81 0.92 -14.53 14.12
CA GLU A 81 -0.10 -13.97 15.00
C GLU A 81 0.47 -12.93 15.98
N SER A 82 1.68 -13.15 16.49
CA SER A 82 2.39 -12.17 17.32
C SER A 82 2.70 -10.89 16.53
N PHE A 83 3.18 -11.02 15.29
CA PHE A 83 3.41 -9.89 14.41
C PHE A 83 2.10 -9.13 14.13
N LYS A 84 1.02 -9.83 13.79
CA LYS A 84 -0.30 -9.26 13.54
C LYS A 84 -0.79 -8.45 14.74
N THR A 85 -0.72 -9.03 15.93
CA THR A 85 -1.10 -8.36 17.19
C THR A 85 -0.31 -7.08 17.44
N GLN A 86 1.00 -7.09 17.16
CA GLN A 86 1.84 -5.89 17.29
C GLN A 86 1.52 -4.85 16.22
N ALA A 87 1.39 -5.27 14.96
CA ALA A 87 1.08 -4.39 13.84
C ALA A 87 -0.27 -3.69 14.04
N LEU A 88 -1.29 -4.40 14.52
CA LEU A 88 -2.62 -3.84 14.80
C LEU A 88 -2.60 -2.84 15.96
N ARG A 89 -1.83 -3.09 17.03
CA ARG A 89 -1.65 -2.12 18.12
C ARG A 89 -1.05 -0.80 17.62
N ASN A 90 -0.09 -0.87 16.71
CA ASN A 90 0.54 0.32 16.12
C ASN A 90 -0.41 1.11 15.20
N LEU A 91 -1.49 0.49 14.71
CA LEU A 91 -2.51 1.19 13.90
C LEU A 91 -3.51 1.94 14.77
N GLN A 92 -3.81 1.45 15.98
CA GLN A 92 -4.69 2.15 16.92
C GLN A 92 -4.10 3.49 17.37
N THR A 93 -2.78 3.69 17.22
CA THR A 93 -2.11 4.98 17.46
C THR A 93 -2.15 5.94 16.27
N LEU A 94 -2.62 5.49 15.09
CA LEU A 94 -2.66 6.24 13.84
C LEU A 94 -4.06 6.77 13.48
N THR A 95 -5.12 6.31 14.15
CA THR A 95 -6.50 6.71 13.84
C THR A 95 -6.83 8.10 14.40
N GLY A 96 -6.98 9.10 13.52
CA GLY A 96 -7.61 10.39 13.92
C GLY A 96 -7.34 11.65 13.08
N GLN A 97 -6.89 11.60 11.82
CA GLN A 97 -6.44 12.81 11.11
C GLN A 97 -7.01 13.04 9.69
N THR A 98 -7.51 12.02 8.96
CA THR A 98 -8.08 12.16 7.60
C THR A 98 -9.15 11.11 7.27
N PRO A 99 -10.02 11.30 6.24
CA PRO A 99 -10.97 10.28 5.78
C PRO A 99 -10.32 8.99 5.24
N ALA A 100 -9.07 9.06 4.77
CA ALA A 100 -8.30 7.85 4.44
C ALA A 100 -7.99 7.02 5.69
N ASP A 101 -8.00 7.63 6.87
CA ASP A 101 -7.74 6.98 8.15
C ASP A 101 -8.92 6.13 8.62
N GLU A 102 -10.14 6.35 8.09
CA GLU A 102 -11.31 5.52 8.45
C GLU A 102 -11.24 4.15 7.77
N LEU A 103 -10.77 4.09 6.52
CA LEU A 103 -10.60 2.84 5.76
C LEU A 103 -9.28 2.14 6.11
N SER A 104 -8.28 2.90 6.56
CA SER A 104 -6.92 2.43 6.81
C SER A 104 -6.86 1.20 7.75
N PRO A 105 -7.52 1.15 8.92
CA PRO A 105 -7.45 -0.02 9.80
C PRO A 105 -7.92 -1.32 9.14
N GLN A 106 -9.00 -1.25 8.35
CA GLN A 106 -9.57 -2.42 7.67
C GLN A 106 -8.64 -2.92 6.56
N VAL A 107 -8.10 -2.00 5.77
CA VAL A 107 -7.13 -2.32 4.71
C VAL A 107 -5.86 -2.90 5.31
N HIS A 108 -5.31 -2.29 6.37
CA HIS A 108 -4.10 -2.78 7.00
C HIS A 108 -4.32 -4.17 7.64
N MET A 109 -5.44 -4.40 8.33
CA MET A 109 -5.78 -5.71 8.87
C MET A 109 -5.84 -6.77 7.76
N TRP A 110 -6.53 -6.45 6.66
CA TRP A 110 -6.64 -7.33 5.51
C TRP A 110 -5.28 -7.61 4.85
N VAL A 111 -4.41 -6.60 4.71
CA VAL A 111 -3.05 -6.79 4.15
C VAL A 111 -2.18 -7.64 5.08
N ILE A 112 -2.27 -7.45 6.40
CA ILE A 112 -1.55 -8.27 7.38
C ILE A 112 -1.94 -9.74 7.23
N ASP A 113 -3.24 -10.04 7.12
CA ASP A 113 -3.74 -11.41 6.93
C ASP A 113 -3.23 -12.05 5.62
N HIS A 114 -2.97 -11.23 4.61
CA HIS A 114 -2.43 -11.68 3.34
C HIS A 114 -0.92 -11.89 3.33
N LEU A 115 -0.18 -11.51 4.39
CA LEU A 115 1.27 -11.66 4.43
C LEU A 115 1.70 -13.13 4.38
N PHE A 116 1.13 -13.94 5.27
CA PHE A 116 1.51 -15.35 5.37
C PHE A 116 0.96 -16.15 4.18
N VAL A 117 -0.26 -15.83 3.73
CA VAL A 117 -0.85 -16.41 2.51
C VAL A 117 0.03 -16.16 1.29
N PHE A 118 0.45 -14.90 1.07
CA PHE A 118 1.36 -14.57 -0.02
C PHE A 118 2.66 -15.37 0.08
N ALA A 119 3.27 -15.42 1.27
CA ALA A 119 4.54 -16.11 1.46
C ALA A 119 4.42 -17.62 1.20
N GLN A 120 3.29 -18.25 1.53
CA GLN A 120 3.03 -19.67 1.22
C GLN A 120 2.79 -19.91 -0.27
N GLU A 121 1.95 -19.10 -0.93
CA GLU A 121 1.60 -19.30 -2.34
C GLU A 121 2.69 -18.86 -3.32
N LYS A 122 3.55 -17.93 -2.90
CA LYS A 122 4.53 -17.22 -3.73
C LYS A 122 5.90 -17.19 -3.06
N TYR A 123 6.28 -18.25 -2.34
CA TYR A 123 7.56 -18.34 -1.65
C TYR A 123 8.74 -18.07 -2.60
N GLY A 124 9.74 -17.33 -2.11
CA GLY A 124 10.90 -16.88 -2.88
C GLY A 124 10.65 -15.71 -3.83
N GLN A 125 9.44 -15.14 -3.86
CA GLN A 125 9.18 -13.87 -4.52
C GLN A 125 9.51 -12.68 -3.60
N ASP A 126 9.94 -11.58 -4.20
CA ASP A 126 10.39 -10.39 -3.50
C ASP A 126 9.24 -9.46 -3.07
N LYS A 127 9.62 -8.38 -2.37
CA LYS A 127 8.69 -7.34 -1.92
C LYS A 127 7.96 -6.60 -3.04
N LEU A 128 8.51 -6.51 -4.26
CA LEU A 128 7.83 -5.85 -5.38
C LEU A 128 6.64 -6.68 -5.84
N PHE A 129 6.82 -8.01 -5.95
CA PHE A 129 5.73 -8.93 -6.26
C PHE A 129 4.62 -8.88 -5.20
N PHE A 130 4.98 -8.79 -3.92
CA PHE A 130 3.99 -8.60 -2.86
C PHE A 130 3.16 -7.33 -3.06
N LYS A 131 3.79 -6.22 -3.40
CA LYS A 131 3.09 -4.95 -3.64
C LYS A 131 2.10 -5.06 -4.80
N PHE A 132 2.50 -5.69 -5.90
CA PHE A 132 1.59 -5.96 -7.02
C PHE A 132 0.43 -6.89 -6.62
N TYR A 133 0.72 -7.94 -5.87
CA TYR A 133 -0.26 -8.89 -5.36
C TYR A 133 -1.34 -8.19 -4.52
N ILE A 134 -0.91 -7.40 -3.52
CA ILE A 134 -1.82 -6.64 -2.65
C ILE A 134 -2.59 -5.60 -3.44
N ASN A 135 -1.93 -4.78 -4.26
CA ASN A 135 -2.60 -3.69 -4.98
C ASN A 135 -3.70 -4.20 -5.93
N ASN A 136 -3.55 -5.38 -6.53
CA ASN A 136 -4.57 -5.94 -7.42
C ASN A 136 -5.75 -6.51 -6.65
N ARG A 137 -5.51 -7.29 -5.58
CA ARG A 137 -6.56 -7.91 -4.78
C ARG A 137 -7.30 -6.92 -3.88
N CYS A 138 -6.57 -5.96 -3.30
CA CYS A 138 -7.14 -4.95 -2.43
C CYS A 138 -8.10 -4.01 -3.19
N LYS A 139 -7.84 -3.73 -4.48
CA LYS A 139 -8.81 -3.04 -5.35
C LYS A 139 -10.11 -3.82 -5.49
N GLN A 140 -10.05 -5.14 -5.68
CA GLN A 140 -11.26 -5.97 -5.79
C GLN A 140 -12.05 -6.01 -4.47
N GLN A 141 -11.35 -5.95 -3.34
CA GLN A 141 -11.96 -6.02 -2.02
C GLN A 141 -12.60 -4.69 -1.57
N PHE A 142 -11.91 -3.56 -1.77
CA PHE A 142 -12.27 -2.28 -1.15
C PHE A 142 -12.68 -1.18 -2.14
N ALA A 143 -12.43 -1.37 -3.45
CA ALA A 143 -12.82 -0.39 -4.47
C ALA A 143 -14.09 -0.84 -5.21
N VAL A 144 -15.14 -1.17 -4.44
CA VAL A 144 -16.49 -1.46 -4.95
C VAL A 144 -17.31 -0.16 -4.96
N PRO A 145 -18.08 0.13 -6.03
CA PRO A 145 -19.00 1.28 -6.06
C PRO A 145 -20.08 1.23 -4.97
#